data_AF-A0A7J2IQY7-F1
#
_entry.id   AF-A0A7J2IQY7-F1
#
_cell.length_a   1.000
_cell.length_b   1.000
_cell.length_c   1.000
_cell.angle_alpha   90.00
_cell.angle_beta   90.00
_cell.angle_gamma   90.00
#
_symmetry.space_group_name_H-M   'P 1'
#
loop_
_entity.id
_entity.type
_entity.pdbx_description
1 polymer ?
#
loop_
_entity_poly.entity_id
_entity_poly.type
_entity_poly.pdbx_seq_one_letter_code
_entity_poly.pdbx_strand_id
1 'polypeptide(L)'
;MKQVIPPEITRFFENAGNTALLVKGDPGSGKTIFSLQYVASQAKEGRGIYFSTRVDVNSLYGQFPWIKESIPPENIVDASQSMVPKRMEVPQLIRFSSLPEFLKGLYTVIEKRNRPPPRLGAKDQL
;
A
#
# COMPACT_ATOMS: atom_id res chain seq x y z
N MET A 1 8.45 -21.14 4.00
CA MET A 1 8.69 -21.26 2.54
C MET A 1 9.36 -20.00 2.05
N LYS A 2 10.45 -20.11 1.28
CA LYS A 2 11.09 -18.95 0.65
C LYS A 2 10.23 -18.57 -0.56
N GLN A 3 9.36 -17.57 -0.41
CA GLN A 3 8.54 -17.08 -1.52
C GLN A 3 9.47 -16.31 -2.46
N VAL A 4 9.71 -16.87 -3.64
CA VAL A 4 10.60 -16.26 -4.63
C VAL A 4 9.72 -15.56 -5.66
N ILE A 5 9.84 -14.24 -5.73
CA ILE A 5 9.27 -13.46 -6.83
C ILE A 5 10.02 -13.84 -8.11
N PRO A 6 9.32 -14.14 -9.22
CA PRO A 6 9.99 -14.48 -10.48
C PRO A 6 10.95 -13.35 -10.90
N PRO A 7 12.18 -13.67 -11.35
CA PRO A 7 13.18 -12.67 -11.72
C PRO A 7 12.70 -11.67 -12.77
N GLU A 8 11.81 -12.08 -13.66
CA GLU A 8 11.21 -11.24 -14.70
C GLU A 8 10.39 -10.09 -14.10
N ILE A 9 9.69 -10.37 -12.99
CA ILE A 9 8.92 -9.35 -12.26
C ILE A 9 9.86 -8.38 -11.57
N THR A 10 10.91 -8.87 -10.91
CA THR A 10 11.92 -8.01 -10.29
C THR A 10 12.56 -7.09 -11.32
N ARG A 11 13.03 -7.64 -12.44
CA ARG A 11 13.64 -6.88 -13.55
C ARG A 11 12.70 -5.84 -14.14
N PHE A 12 11.40 -6.14 -14.24
CA PHE A 12 10.40 -5.18 -14.73
C PHE A 12 10.37 -3.90 -13.88
N PHE A 13 10.49 -4.04 -12.56
CA PHE A 13 10.47 -2.92 -11.61
C PHE A 13 11.85 -2.26 -11.37
N GLU A 14 12.95 -2.92 -11.76
CA GLU A 14 14.30 -2.33 -11.72
C GLU A 14 14.56 -1.33 -12.85
N ASN A 15 13.75 -1.36 -13.92
CA ASN A 15 13.87 -0.41 -15.03
C ASN A 15 13.60 1.02 -14.54
N ALA A 16 14.50 1.97 -14.87
CA ALA A 16 14.40 3.36 -14.45
C ALA A 16 13.08 4.01 -14.92
N GLY A 17 12.22 4.42 -13.97
CA GLY A 17 10.99 5.15 -14.23
C GLY A 17 9.80 4.71 -13.37
N ASN A 18 8.63 5.31 -13.65
CA ASN A 18 7.36 4.90 -13.04
C ASN A 18 6.72 3.81 -13.91
N THR A 19 6.89 2.55 -13.54
CA THR A 19 6.33 1.40 -14.26
C THR A 19 5.00 0.95 -13.64
N ALA A 20 4.07 0.48 -14.49
CA ALA A 20 2.79 -0.05 -14.06
C ALA A 20 2.59 -1.46 -14.62
N LEU A 21 2.48 -2.44 -13.73
CA LEU A 21 2.20 -3.83 -14.09
C LEU A 21 0.71 -4.13 -13.89
N LEU A 22 0.01 -4.44 -14.98
CA LEU A 22 -1.40 -4.82 -14.95
C LEU A 22 -1.56 -6.34 -14.89
N VAL A 23 -2.01 -6.85 -13.75
CA VAL A 23 -2.23 -8.29 -13.52
C VAL A 23 -3.67 -8.66 -13.91
N LYS A 24 -3.83 -9.43 -14.99
CA LYS A 24 -5.12 -9.90 -15.51
C LYS A 24 -5.20 -11.43 -15.52
N GLY A 25 -6.41 -11.97 -15.45
CA GLY A 25 -6.67 -13.41 -15.51
C GLY A 25 -8.02 -13.79 -14.89
N ASP A 26 -8.45 -15.04 -15.13
CA ASP A 26 -9.74 -15.57 -14.70
C ASP A 26 -9.90 -15.64 -13.17
N PRO A 27 -11.13 -15.69 -12.63
CA PRO A 27 -11.36 -15.92 -11.20
C PRO A 27 -10.55 -17.12 -10.68
N GLY A 28 -9.95 -16.99 -9.50
CA GLY A 28 -9.12 -18.06 -8.91
C GLY A 28 -7.71 -18.19 -9.47
N SER A 29 -7.31 -17.45 -10.51
CA SER A 29 -5.96 -17.53 -11.13
C SER A 29 -4.79 -17.00 -10.27
N GLY A 30 -5.02 -16.68 -9.00
CA GLY A 30 -3.96 -16.25 -8.07
C GLY A 30 -3.56 -14.77 -8.12
N LYS A 31 -4.30 -13.89 -8.81
CA LYS A 31 -3.98 -12.45 -8.91
C LYS A 31 -3.74 -11.78 -7.56
N THR A 32 -4.68 -11.94 -6.63
CA THR A 32 -4.59 -11.36 -5.28
C THR A 32 -3.39 -11.91 -4.51
N ILE A 33 -3.16 -13.23 -4.60
CA ILE A 33 -2.01 -13.88 -3.98
C ILE A 33 -0.72 -13.31 -4.53
N PHE A 34 -0.59 -13.20 -5.86
CA PHE A 34 0.58 -12.61 -6.50
C PHE A 34 0.85 -11.19 -6.01
N SER A 35 -0.15 -10.32 -5.98
CA SER A 35 0.01 -8.94 -5.48
C SER A 35 0.45 -8.91 -4.01
N LEU A 36 -0.15 -9.75 -3.16
CA LEU A 36 0.23 -9.84 -1.74
C LEU A 36 1.66 -10.36 -1.58
N GLN A 37 2.06 -11.37 -2.34
CA GLN A 37 3.42 -11.92 -2.32
C GLN A 37 4.44 -10.87 -2.73
N TYR A 38 4.15 -10.12 -3.79
CA TYR A 38 5.03 -9.04 -4.23
C TYR A 38 5.16 -7.96 -3.15
N VAL A 39 4.05 -7.44 -2.62
CA VAL A 39 4.08 -6.42 -1.56
C VAL A 39 4.80 -6.95 -0.31
N ALA A 40 4.55 -8.18 0.11
CA ALA A 40 5.25 -8.81 1.24
C ALA A 40 6.77 -8.92 1.02
N SER A 41 7.21 -9.16 -0.23
CA SER A 41 8.63 -9.18 -0.57
C SER A 41 9.29 -7.81 -0.40
N GLN A 42 8.56 -6.75 -0.77
CA GLN A 42 9.02 -5.36 -0.73
C GLN A 42 8.89 -4.74 0.68
N ALA A 43 7.90 -5.16 1.46
CA ALA A 43 7.63 -4.66 2.81
C ALA A 43 8.81 -4.87 3.76
N LYS A 44 9.58 -5.95 3.55
CA LYS A 44 10.83 -6.23 4.28
C LYS A 44 11.89 -5.13 4.10
N GLU A 45 11.85 -4.40 3.00
CA GLU A 45 12.75 -3.28 2.71
C GLU A 45 12.11 -1.92 3.07
N GLY A 46 10.99 -1.92 3.81
CA GLY A 46 10.21 -0.71 4.12
C GLY A 46 9.47 -0.14 2.90
N ARG A 47 9.35 -0.93 1.82
CA ARG A 47 8.75 -0.53 0.54
C ARG A 47 7.41 -1.24 0.32
N GLY A 48 6.56 -0.69 -0.54
CA GLY A 48 5.29 -1.30 -0.92
C GLY A 48 4.10 -0.95 -0.01
N ILE A 49 2.95 -0.72 -0.66
CA ILE A 49 1.66 -0.46 -0.03
C ILE A 49 0.63 -1.32 -0.75
N TYR A 50 -0.22 -2.02 0.00
CA TYR A 50 -1.36 -2.74 -0.53
C TYR A 50 -2.63 -1.92 -0.32
N PHE A 51 -3.30 -1.55 -1.41
CA PHE A 51 -4.60 -0.88 -1.36
C PHE A 51 -5.69 -1.93 -1.55
N SER A 52 -6.52 -2.15 -0.53
CA SER A 52 -7.64 -3.07 -0.61
C SER A 52 -8.93 -2.30 -0.91
N THR A 53 -9.54 -2.50 -2.08
CA THR A 53 -10.72 -1.72 -2.52
C THR A 53 -12.06 -2.42 -2.27
N ARG A 54 -12.07 -3.68 -1.85
CA ARG A 54 -13.31 -4.48 -1.68
C ARG A 54 -13.41 -5.23 -0.36
N VAL A 55 -12.30 -5.37 0.35
CA VAL A 55 -12.19 -6.18 1.56
C VAL A 55 -11.52 -5.35 2.63
N ASP A 56 -12.10 -5.23 3.81
CA ASP A 56 -11.48 -4.52 4.91
C ASP A 56 -10.22 -5.25 5.42
N VAL A 57 -9.38 -4.54 6.16
CA VAL A 57 -8.10 -5.08 6.64
C VAL A 57 -8.27 -6.33 7.52
N ASN A 58 -9.28 -6.38 8.38
CA ASN A 58 -9.49 -7.52 9.27
C ASN A 58 -9.90 -8.76 8.47
N SER A 59 -10.81 -8.58 7.50
CA SER A 59 -11.22 -9.64 6.59
C SER A 59 -10.06 -10.13 5.72
N LEU A 60 -9.20 -9.22 5.23
CA LEU A 60 -8.03 -9.56 4.43
C LEU A 60 -7.06 -10.44 5.23
N TYR A 61 -6.79 -10.06 6.48
CA TYR A 61 -5.97 -10.84 7.40
C TYR A 61 -6.60 -12.18 7.79
N GLY A 62 -7.93 -12.26 7.87
CA GLY A 62 -8.64 -13.53 8.09
C GLY A 62 -8.48 -14.49 6.91
N GLN A 63 -8.55 -13.98 5.68
CA GLN A 63 -8.38 -14.78 4.46
C GLN A 63 -6.93 -15.20 4.22
N PHE A 64 -5.97 -14.34 4.56
CA PHE A 64 -4.55 -14.59 4.33
C PHE A 64 -3.71 -14.36 5.60
N PRO A 65 -3.80 -15.22 6.63
CA PRO A 65 -3.14 -14.99 7.92
C PRO A 65 -1.62 -14.73 7.83
N TRP A 66 -0.94 -15.35 6.87
CA TRP A 66 0.50 -15.22 6.65
C TRP A 66 0.96 -13.78 6.35
N ILE A 67 0.06 -12.91 5.86
CA ILE A 67 0.43 -11.53 5.56
C ILE A 67 0.61 -10.69 6.84
N LYS A 68 0.03 -11.10 7.98
CA LYS A 68 0.23 -10.39 9.27
C LYS A 68 1.71 -10.31 9.67
N GLU A 69 2.45 -11.37 9.36
CA GLU A 69 3.88 -11.48 9.69
C GLU A 69 4.77 -10.79 8.66
N SER A 70 4.24 -10.50 7.47
CA SER A 70 5.04 -10.07 6.31
C SER A 70 4.72 -8.65 5.84
N ILE A 71 3.51 -8.14 6.10
CA ILE A 71 3.03 -6.83 5.70
C ILE A 71 2.52 -6.12 6.95
N PRO A 72 3.27 -5.11 7.46
CA PRO A 72 2.84 -4.31 8.59
C PRO A 72 1.48 -3.63 8.31
N PRO A 73 0.60 -3.46 9.31
CA PRO A 73 -0.70 -2.82 9.13
C PRO A 73 -0.64 -1.44 8.46
N GLU A 74 0.42 -0.66 8.73
CA GLU A 74 0.70 0.64 8.11
C GLU A 74 1.02 0.57 6.59
N ASN A 75 1.26 -0.63 6.07
CA ASN A 75 1.43 -0.91 4.64
C ASN A 75 0.13 -1.37 3.98
N ILE A 76 -0.97 -1.47 4.72
CA ILE A 76 -2.28 -1.82 4.16
C ILE A 76 -3.20 -0.61 4.28
N VAL A 77 -3.69 -0.15 3.12
CA VAL A 77 -4.67 0.92 3.04
C VAL A 77 -6.02 0.30 2.73
N ASP A 78 -6.94 0.44 3.68
CA ASP A 78 -8.34 0.11 3.47
C ASP A 78 -9.00 1.18 2.60
N ALA A 79 -9.28 0.82 1.34
CA ALA A 79 -10.04 1.60 0.39
C ALA A 79 -11.40 0.94 0.09
N SER A 80 -11.83 -0.05 0.89
CA SER A 80 -13.13 -0.71 0.77
C SER A 80 -14.28 0.16 1.29
N GLN A 81 -13.94 1.11 2.15
CA GLN A 81 -14.83 2.15 2.67
C GLN A 81 -14.26 3.53 2.29
N SER A 82 -15.11 4.55 2.23
CA SER A 82 -14.70 5.93 1.92
C SER A 82 -13.48 6.32 2.77
N MET A 83 -12.35 6.59 2.11
CA MET A 83 -11.06 6.93 2.73
C MET A 83 -11.13 8.34 3.34
N VAL A 84 -11.85 8.51 4.45
CA VAL A 84 -11.82 9.77 5.20
C VAL A 84 -10.75 9.64 6.31
N PRO A 85 -9.65 10.41 6.25
CA PRO A 85 -8.73 10.50 7.38
C PRO A 85 -9.48 11.07 8.58
N LYS A 86 -9.49 10.36 9.71
CA LYS A 86 -10.18 10.75 10.97
C LYS A 86 -9.67 12.03 11.65
N ARG A 87 -8.89 12.90 10.98
CA ARG A 87 -8.38 14.18 11.50
C ARG A 87 -8.22 15.24 10.41
N MET A 88 -9.31 15.60 9.74
CA MET A 88 -9.40 16.90 9.07
C MET A 88 -10.67 17.58 9.58
N GLU A 89 -10.50 18.52 10.52
CA GLU A 89 -11.53 19.50 10.85
C GLU A 89 -11.61 20.49 9.68
N VAL A 90 -12.41 20.18 8.67
CA VAL A 90 -12.86 21.19 7.69
C VAL A 90 -14.33 20.90 7.37
N PRO A 91 -15.25 21.87 7.54
CA PRO A 91 -16.67 21.68 7.39
C PRO A 91 -17.07 21.75 5.92
N GLN A 92 -16.83 20.69 5.15
CA GLN A 92 -17.52 20.48 3.89
C GLN A 92 -17.90 19.00 3.75
N LEU A 93 -19.13 18.72 4.15
CA LEU A 93 -19.86 17.50 3.83
C LEU A 93 -20.07 17.45 2.31
N ILE A 94 -19.13 16.89 1.58
CA ILE A 94 -19.40 16.33 0.26
C ILE A 94 -19.17 14.83 0.41
N ARG A 95 -20.22 14.04 0.22
CA ARG A 95 -20.14 12.57 0.23
C ARG A 95 -19.08 12.16 -0.80
N PHE A 96 -18.04 11.50 -0.33
CA PHE A 96 -16.91 11.10 -1.13
C PHE A 96 -17.03 9.62 -1.53
N SER A 97 -17.53 9.38 -2.75
CA SER A 97 -17.69 8.07 -3.40
C SER A 97 -17.02 8.00 -4.79
N SER A 98 -16.02 8.85 -5.06
CA SER A 98 -15.50 9.13 -6.40
C SER A 98 -13.97 8.93 -6.53
N LEU A 99 -13.51 8.68 -7.76
CA LEU A 99 -12.10 8.53 -8.13
C LEU A 99 -11.19 9.66 -7.60
N PRO A 100 -11.58 10.95 -7.67
CA PRO A 100 -10.85 12.06 -7.06
C PRO A 100 -10.45 11.85 -5.59
N GLU A 101 -11.32 11.26 -4.77
CA GLU A 101 -11.03 11.09 -3.34
C GLU A 101 -10.10 9.92 -3.07
N PHE A 102 -10.27 8.83 -3.84
CA PHE A 102 -9.30 7.75 -3.85
C PHE A 102 -7.92 8.29 -4.22
N LEU A 103 -7.83 9.12 -5.27
CA LEU A 103 -6.57 9.76 -5.67
C LEU A 103 -6.02 10.66 -4.56
N LYS A 104 -6.85 11.51 -3.93
CA LYS A 104 -6.42 12.38 -2.81
C LYS A 104 -5.91 11.57 -1.62
N GLY A 105 -6.60 10.49 -1.27
CA GLY A 105 -6.18 9.55 -0.22
C GLY A 105 -4.85 8.89 -0.56
N LEU A 106 -4.71 8.39 -1.79
CA LEU A 106 -3.49 7.80 -2.33
C LEU A 106 -2.31 8.79 -2.24
N TYR A 107 -2.47 10.02 -2.73
CA TYR A 107 -1.44 11.06 -2.66
C TYR A 107 -1.04 11.37 -1.21
N THR A 108 -2.01 11.49 -0.31
CA THR A 108 -1.74 11.78 1.11
C THR A 108 -0.90 10.69 1.77
N VAL A 109 -1.14 9.42 1.45
CA VAL A 109 -0.36 8.29 1.97
C VAL A 109 1.07 8.31 1.41
N ILE A 110 1.21 8.57 0.11
CA ILE A 110 2.52 8.63 -0.56
C ILE A 110 3.36 9.79 0.00
N GLU A 111 2.79 10.98 0.13
CA GLU A 111 3.49 12.16 0.68
C GLU A 111 3.98 11.93 2.11
N LYS A 112 3.17 11.28 2.96
CA LYS A 112 3.58 10.96 4.33
C LYS A 112 4.78 10.02 4.38
N ARG A 113 4.92 9.10 3.43
CA ARG A 113 6.08 8.20 3.32
C ARG A 113 7.31 8.83 2.68
N ASN A 114 7.13 9.79 1.78
CA ASN A 114 8.23 10.52 1.14
C ASN A 114 8.85 11.60 2.04
N ARG A 115 8.35 11.80 3.27
CA ARG A 115 9.05 12.66 4.23
C ARG A 115 10.33 11.95 4.67
N PRO A 116 11.51 12.59 4.51
CA PRO A 116 12.72 12.08 5.15
C PRO A 116 12.47 12.00 6.67
N PRO A 117 13.02 10.99 7.37
CA PRO A 117 12.89 10.94 8.81
C PRO A 117 13.38 12.27 9.41
N PRO A 118 12.73 12.80 10.46
CA PRO A 118 13.23 13.99 11.12
C PRO A 118 14.67 13.72 11.53
N ARG A 119 15.60 14.57 11.09
CA ARG A 119 17.01 14.45 11.47
C ARG A 119 17.07 14.56 12.99
N LEU A 120 17.24 13.43 13.69
CA LEU A 120 17.67 13.46 15.08
C LEU A 120 19.08 14.08 15.07
N GLY A 121 19.22 15.26 15.70
CA GLY A 121 20.52 15.93 15.84
C GLY A 121 20.63 17.27 15.11
N ALA A 122 19.76 18.22 15.44
CA ALA A 122 20.07 19.66 15.31
C ALA A 122 19.40 20.42 16.47
N LYS A 123 19.64 19.91 17.69
CA LYS A 123 19.63 20.72 18.91
C LYS A 123 20.99 20.47 19.53
N ASP A 124 21.67 21.56 19.89
CA ASP A 124 23.02 21.67 20.44
C ASP A 124 24.07 22.18 19.44
N GLN A 125 23.92 23.45 19.06
CA GLN A 125 25.00 24.45 19.08
C GLN A 125 24.47 25.79 18.55
N LEU A 126 24.05 26.65 19.47
CA LEU A 126 24.46 28.05 19.64
C LEU A 126 23.72 28.65 20.85
#